data_AF-K9LK49-F1
#
_entry.id   AF-K9LK49-F1
#
_cell.length_a   1.000
_cell.length_b   1.000
_cell.length_c   1.000
_cell.angle_alpha   90.00
_cell.angle_beta   90.00
_cell.angle_gamma   90.00
#
_symmetry.space_group_name_H-M   'P 1'
#
loop_
_entity.id
_entity.type
_entity.pdbx_description
1 polymer ?
#
loop_
_entity_poly.entity_id
_entity_poly.type
_entity_poly.pdbx_seq_one_letter_code
_entity_poly.pdbx_strand_id
1 'polypeptide(L)'
;APFNKTYEKLTGKDGGLYRSPYPLPDDRMLVSYAERGDFGIYWFNFSKCAAGDKVYDDPNWNDHQPAPVYVKYKPRWINTFTAGKNFGVTVVTYQPFDQVKVEGYPHSWGTWICFDTTLSDQPVGPYPHQKAKNVSHGDIKAVRIIQGYQCVEPDSTRFRVGAGAHLLGGERSSSNSGTAFQQRGIIGYQYVESDGSTVTSQLSDVPYYMQILDDKGMSVQTALTWAYLRPYHGRICSGCHYGSYRGRAFKNIHANGVVQLVV
;
A
#
# COMPACT_ATOMS: atom_id res chain seq x y z
N ALA A 1 -0.71 11.26 21.96
CA ALA A 1 0.74 11.31 21.65
C ALA A 1 0.92 11.50 20.15
N PRO A 2 1.54 12.61 19.71
CA PRO A 2 1.89 12.81 18.31
C PRO A 2 2.97 11.79 17.93
N PHE A 3 3.00 11.42 16.66
CA PHE A 3 3.88 10.40 16.11
C PHE A 3 5.36 10.76 16.36
N ASN A 4 6.02 10.08 17.30
CA ASN A 4 7.49 10.12 17.39
C ASN A 4 8.07 9.43 16.15
N LYS A 5 8.15 10.16 15.05
CA LYS A 5 8.97 9.82 13.90
C LYS A 5 10.43 10.07 14.31
N THR A 6 11.07 9.08 14.91
CA THR A 6 12.49 9.09 15.27
C THR A 6 13.35 8.78 14.03
N TYR A 7 13.17 9.54 12.94
CA TYR A 7 14.04 9.40 11.78
C TYR A 7 15.19 10.38 11.92
N GLU A 8 16.40 9.85 11.99
CA GLU A 8 17.64 10.63 11.88
C GLU A 8 18.23 10.43 10.48
N LYS A 9 18.72 11.51 9.88
CA LYS A 9 19.38 11.45 8.57
C LYS A 9 20.82 10.95 8.77
N LEU A 10 21.13 9.78 8.22
CA LEU A 10 22.43 9.12 8.44
C LEU A 10 23.60 9.72 7.63
N THR A 11 23.35 10.37 6.48
CA THR A 11 24.39 10.88 5.56
C THR A 11 23.98 12.19 4.87
N GLY A 12 24.88 12.76 4.06
CA GLY A 12 24.61 13.88 3.16
C GLY A 12 25.29 15.19 3.50
N LYS A 13 26.32 15.16 4.36
CA LYS A 13 27.18 16.33 4.67
C LYS A 13 28.45 16.39 3.80
N ASP A 14 28.82 15.27 3.21
CA ASP A 14 30.04 15.05 2.42
C ASP A 14 29.84 15.23 0.91
N GLY A 15 28.59 15.41 0.45
CA GLY A 15 28.26 15.62 -0.96
C GLY A 15 28.36 14.36 -1.84
N GLY A 16 28.74 13.22 -1.26
CA GLY A 16 28.84 11.94 -1.96
C GLY A 16 27.51 11.21 -2.07
N LEU A 17 27.48 10.18 -2.91
CA LEU A 17 26.31 9.33 -3.12
C LEU A 17 26.49 8.00 -2.39
N TYR A 18 25.42 7.53 -1.74
CA TYR A 18 25.38 6.26 -1.02
C TYR A 18 24.36 5.33 -1.66
N ARG A 19 24.65 4.03 -1.70
CA ARG A 19 23.72 2.97 -2.12
C ARG A 19 24.00 1.65 -1.38
N SER A 20 23.02 0.75 -1.45
CA SER A 20 23.15 -0.64 -0.98
C SER A 20 23.71 -0.81 0.44
N PRO A 21 23.09 -0.20 1.48
CA PRO A 21 23.51 -0.42 2.86
C PRO A 21 23.26 -1.87 3.27
N TYR A 22 24.21 -2.48 3.97
CA TYR A 22 24.14 -3.83 4.51
C TYR A 22 24.49 -3.83 6.00
N PRO A 23 23.49 -3.71 6.90
CA PRO A 23 23.71 -3.80 8.35
C PRO A 23 24.17 -5.20 8.76
N LEU A 24 25.07 -5.26 9.76
CA LEU A 24 25.56 -6.50 10.35
C LEU A 24 25.06 -6.67 11.79
N PRO A 25 24.99 -7.92 12.31
CA PRO A 25 24.59 -8.19 13.69
C PRO A 25 25.56 -7.65 14.77
N ASP A 26 26.75 -7.20 14.38
CA ASP A 26 27.78 -6.64 15.26
C ASP A 26 27.81 -5.11 15.25
N ASP A 27 26.67 -4.49 14.94
CA ASP A 27 26.44 -3.04 14.85
C ASP A 27 27.29 -2.30 13.81
N ARG A 28 28.03 -3.03 12.96
CA ARG A 28 28.68 -2.47 11.78
C ARG A 28 27.73 -2.44 10.60
N MET A 29 28.12 -1.72 9.55
CA MET A 29 27.39 -1.67 8.29
C MET A 29 28.37 -1.50 7.14
N LEU A 30 28.17 -2.25 6.06
CA LEU A 30 28.83 -2.00 4.77
C LEU A 30 27.92 -1.09 3.93
N VAL A 31 28.53 -0.17 3.19
CA VAL A 31 27.84 0.70 2.24
C VAL A 31 28.61 0.74 0.94
N SER A 32 27.91 1.01 -0.17
CA SER A 32 28.54 1.42 -1.41
C SER A 32 28.50 2.95 -1.48
N TYR A 33 29.66 3.56 -1.69
CA TYR A 33 29.83 5.02 -1.57
C TYR A 33 30.68 5.55 -2.71
N ALA A 34 30.24 6.68 -3.28
CA ALA A 34 30.97 7.44 -4.28
C ALA A 34 31.13 8.89 -3.81
N GLU A 35 32.36 9.27 -3.45
CA GLU A 35 32.66 10.66 -3.06
C GLU A 35 32.60 11.59 -4.29
N ARG A 36 33.19 11.17 -5.42
CA ARG A 36 33.28 11.94 -6.67
C ARG A 36 32.80 11.16 -7.89
N GLY A 37 31.85 10.23 -7.69
CA GLY A 37 31.13 9.55 -8.77
C GLY A 37 31.54 8.10 -9.03
N ASP A 38 32.67 7.65 -8.47
CA ASP A 38 33.14 6.26 -8.54
C ASP A 38 32.76 5.50 -7.26
N PHE A 39 31.99 4.41 -7.39
CA PHE A 39 31.43 3.69 -6.25
C PHE A 39 32.36 2.57 -5.78
N GLY A 40 32.80 2.63 -4.52
CA GLY A 40 33.51 1.55 -3.84
C GLY A 40 32.71 0.94 -2.68
N ILE A 41 33.22 -0.14 -2.08
CA ILE A 41 32.71 -0.72 -0.83
C ILE A 41 33.46 -0.12 0.36
N TYR A 42 32.71 0.42 1.32
CA TYR A 42 33.24 1.08 2.51
C TYR A 42 32.55 0.57 3.78
N TRP A 43 33.28 0.55 4.89
CA TRP A 43 32.65 0.50 6.20
C TRP A 43 31.91 1.80 6.47
N PHE A 44 30.71 1.73 7.05
CA PHE A 44 30.00 2.93 7.49
C PHE A 44 30.50 3.39 8.86
N ASN A 45 30.68 4.70 9.04
CA ASN A 45 31.05 5.27 10.32
C ASN A 45 29.89 6.09 10.90
N PHE A 46 29.20 5.51 11.91
CA PHE A 46 28.06 6.14 12.55
C PHE A 46 28.41 7.42 13.31
N SER A 47 29.60 7.54 13.90
CA SER A 47 29.99 8.76 14.64
C SER A 47 30.29 9.94 13.72
N LYS A 48 30.69 9.66 12.48
CA LYS A 48 30.93 10.68 11.45
C LYS A 48 29.72 10.94 10.54
N CYS A 49 28.67 10.11 10.63
CA CYS A 49 27.53 10.15 9.72
C CYS A 49 27.96 10.12 8.24
N ALA A 50 28.95 9.29 7.92
CA ALA A 50 29.58 9.20 6.60
C ALA A 50 30.24 7.83 6.37
N ALA A 51 30.73 7.59 5.16
CA ALA A 51 31.62 6.47 4.83
C ALA A 51 32.90 6.57 5.67
N GLY A 52 33.33 5.43 6.18
CA GLY A 52 34.57 5.22 6.89
C GLY A 52 35.61 4.58 5.97
N ASP A 53 36.29 3.55 6.47
CA ASP A 53 37.42 2.96 5.76
C ASP A 53 36.98 2.17 4.53
N LYS A 54 37.78 2.29 3.46
CA LYS A 54 37.62 1.54 2.22
C LYS A 54 37.85 0.04 2.45
N VAL A 55 36.98 -0.79 1.89
CA VAL A 55 37.14 -2.25 1.80
C VAL A 55 37.75 -2.62 0.45
N TYR A 56 37.11 -2.18 -0.64
CA TYR A 56 37.54 -2.43 -2.01
C TYR A 56 36.93 -1.37 -2.93
N ASP A 57 37.69 -0.89 -3.90
CA ASP A 57 37.28 0.15 -4.86
C ASP A 57 38.16 0.00 -6.11
N ASP A 58 37.59 -0.55 -7.17
CA ASP A 58 38.24 -0.63 -8.47
C ASP A 58 37.83 0.58 -9.34
N PRO A 59 38.78 1.41 -9.79
CA PRO A 59 38.47 2.61 -10.56
C PRO A 59 37.76 2.35 -11.91
N ASN A 60 37.67 1.09 -12.33
CA ASN A 60 37.00 0.66 -13.56
C ASN A 60 35.61 0.07 -13.32
N TRP A 61 35.17 -0.07 -12.06
CA TRP A 61 33.91 -0.71 -11.70
C TRP A 61 33.17 0.07 -10.63
N ASN A 62 31.84 0.19 -10.80
CA ASN A 62 31.00 0.64 -9.71
C ASN A 62 30.73 -0.53 -8.75
N ASP A 63 31.53 -0.65 -7.72
CA ASP A 63 31.41 -1.67 -6.69
C ASP A 63 30.23 -1.37 -5.75
N HIS A 64 29.21 -2.24 -5.80
CA HIS A 64 28.00 -2.07 -4.99
C HIS A 64 27.40 -3.41 -4.53
N GLN A 65 26.32 -3.34 -3.74
CA GLN A 65 25.63 -4.51 -3.18
C GLN A 65 26.55 -5.43 -2.35
N PRO A 66 27.26 -4.90 -1.34
CA PRO A 66 28.06 -5.73 -0.45
C PRO A 66 27.17 -6.77 0.24
N ALA A 67 27.55 -8.05 0.15
CA ALA A 67 26.84 -9.18 0.75
C ALA A 67 27.84 -10.02 1.58
N PRO A 68 28.20 -9.58 2.79
CA PRO A 68 29.18 -10.27 3.62
C PRO A 68 28.72 -11.70 3.95
N VAL A 69 29.69 -12.62 4.06
CA VAL A 69 29.44 -14.04 4.37
C VAL A 69 29.41 -14.22 5.88
N TYR A 70 28.24 -14.59 6.41
CA TYR A 70 28.02 -14.93 7.82
C TYR A 70 26.77 -15.80 7.97
N VAL A 71 26.60 -16.41 9.14
CA VAL A 71 25.41 -17.22 9.44
C VAL A 71 24.21 -16.30 9.75
N LYS A 72 23.16 -16.35 8.93
CA LYS A 72 21.91 -15.60 9.14
C LYS A 72 20.94 -16.38 10.02
N TYR A 73 20.42 -15.75 11.08
CA TYR A 73 19.30 -16.31 11.85
C TYR A 73 18.04 -16.40 10.97
N LYS A 74 17.36 -17.56 11.00
CA LYS A 74 16.12 -17.76 10.24
C LYS A 74 14.96 -17.05 10.96
N PRO A 75 14.26 -16.08 10.33
CA PRO A 75 13.10 -15.47 10.94
C PRO A 75 11.94 -16.47 11.05
N ARG A 76 10.94 -16.14 11.87
CA ARG A 76 9.71 -16.92 11.98
C ARG A 76 9.00 -16.95 10.61
N TRP A 77 8.45 -18.11 10.25
CA TRP A 77 7.53 -18.24 9.12
C TRP A 77 6.09 -18.11 9.63
N ILE A 78 5.23 -17.43 8.88
CA ILE A 78 3.83 -17.20 9.26
C ILE A 78 2.94 -18.16 8.48
N ASN A 79 1.94 -18.74 9.14
CA ASN A 79 0.97 -19.62 8.49
C ASN A 79 0.24 -18.90 7.35
N THR A 80 0.05 -19.59 6.22
CA THR A 80 -0.70 -19.09 5.05
C THR A 80 -2.11 -19.69 5.02
N PHE A 81 -3.10 -18.88 4.68
CA PHE A 81 -4.50 -19.30 4.48
C PHE A 81 -4.93 -19.24 3.01
N THR A 82 -3.96 -19.24 2.10
CA THR A 82 -4.15 -19.33 0.64
C THR A 82 -3.11 -20.29 0.08
N ALA A 83 -3.51 -21.14 -0.86
CA ALA A 83 -2.60 -22.01 -1.60
C ALA A 83 -2.17 -21.40 -2.95
N GLY A 84 -2.49 -20.12 -3.20
CA GLY A 84 -2.11 -19.41 -4.41
C GLY A 84 -3.31 -18.83 -5.17
N LYS A 85 -3.12 -18.58 -6.46
CA LYS A 85 -4.15 -18.04 -7.37
C LYS A 85 -5.40 -18.91 -7.29
N ASN A 86 -6.58 -18.30 -7.09
CA ASN A 86 -7.88 -19.00 -6.94
C ASN A 86 -8.08 -19.84 -5.67
N PHE A 87 -7.04 -20.15 -4.90
CA PHE A 87 -7.13 -21.10 -3.79
C PHE A 87 -7.18 -20.44 -2.41
N GLY A 88 -8.25 -20.72 -1.67
CA GLY A 88 -8.36 -20.47 -0.23
C GLY A 88 -7.92 -21.68 0.61
N VAL A 89 -7.79 -21.51 1.92
CA VAL A 89 -7.65 -22.60 2.91
C VAL A 89 -8.64 -22.33 4.04
N THR A 90 -9.58 -23.24 4.26
CA THR A 90 -10.71 -23.02 5.19
C THR A 90 -10.22 -22.77 6.63
N VAL A 91 -10.84 -21.84 7.35
CA VAL A 91 -10.47 -21.56 8.75
C VAL A 91 -10.89 -22.67 9.73
N VAL A 92 -11.86 -23.51 9.36
CA VAL A 92 -12.40 -24.58 10.22
C VAL A 92 -11.56 -25.86 10.14
N THR A 93 -11.42 -26.42 8.95
CA THR A 93 -10.75 -27.73 8.75
C THR A 93 -9.37 -27.62 8.11
N TYR A 94 -8.90 -26.41 7.82
CA TYR A 94 -7.61 -26.14 7.15
C TYR A 94 -7.42 -26.88 5.82
N GLN A 95 -8.49 -27.06 5.05
CA GLN A 95 -8.46 -27.71 3.74
C GLN A 95 -8.32 -26.68 2.62
N PRO A 96 -7.36 -26.83 1.68
CA PRO A 96 -7.29 -26.02 0.48
C PRO A 96 -8.49 -26.25 -0.45
N PHE A 97 -8.99 -25.20 -1.08
CA PHE A 97 -10.11 -25.27 -2.02
C PHE A 97 -9.96 -24.25 -3.16
N ASP A 98 -10.38 -24.62 -4.37
CA ASP A 98 -10.36 -23.76 -5.55
C ASP A 98 -11.73 -23.09 -5.74
N GLN A 99 -11.78 -21.77 -5.55
CA GLN A 99 -13.03 -21.01 -5.67
C GLN A 99 -13.59 -21.04 -7.10
N VAL A 100 -12.74 -21.19 -8.12
CA VAL A 100 -13.16 -21.05 -9.52
C VAL A 100 -13.42 -22.41 -10.15
N LYS A 101 -12.43 -23.29 -10.15
CA LYS A 101 -12.53 -24.56 -10.88
C LYS A 101 -13.40 -25.59 -10.18
N VAL A 102 -13.49 -25.52 -8.84
CA VAL A 102 -14.26 -26.49 -8.04
C VAL A 102 -15.57 -25.88 -7.59
N GLU A 103 -15.56 -24.71 -6.95
CA GLU A 103 -16.80 -24.07 -6.47
C GLU A 103 -17.59 -23.34 -7.57
N GLY A 104 -16.99 -23.11 -8.73
CA GLY A 104 -17.67 -22.52 -9.89
C GLY A 104 -17.83 -21.00 -9.84
N TYR A 105 -17.15 -20.28 -8.93
CA TYR A 105 -17.15 -18.82 -8.97
C TYR A 105 -16.42 -18.29 -10.21
N PRO A 106 -16.85 -17.17 -10.81
CA PRO A 106 -16.24 -16.63 -12.01
C PRO A 106 -14.81 -16.09 -11.77
N HIS A 107 -14.51 -15.71 -10.54
CA HIS A 107 -13.21 -15.21 -10.11
C HIS A 107 -13.02 -15.51 -8.62
N SER A 108 -11.77 -15.53 -8.17
CA SER A 108 -11.49 -15.59 -6.73
C SER A 108 -11.98 -14.34 -6.01
N TRP A 109 -12.45 -14.50 -4.80
CA TRP A 109 -13.05 -13.43 -4.01
C TRP A 109 -12.57 -13.47 -2.55
N GLY A 110 -12.69 -12.33 -1.88
CA GLY A 110 -12.36 -12.13 -0.46
C GLY A 110 -13.20 -11.02 0.14
N THR A 111 -12.94 -10.67 1.39
CA THR A 111 -13.75 -9.68 2.12
C THR A 111 -12.91 -8.58 2.75
N TRP A 112 -13.52 -7.44 3.01
CA TRP A 112 -12.94 -6.43 3.90
C TRP A 112 -14.03 -5.75 4.73
N ILE A 113 -13.64 -5.26 5.90
CA ILE A 113 -14.50 -4.56 6.86
C ILE A 113 -13.78 -3.34 7.43
N CYS A 114 -14.52 -2.24 7.56
CA CYS A 114 -14.11 -1.04 8.28
C CYS A 114 -15.07 -0.82 9.46
N PHE A 115 -14.53 -0.69 10.67
CA PHE A 115 -15.35 -0.53 11.88
C PHE A 115 -15.97 0.87 11.99
N ASP A 116 -15.34 1.91 11.46
CA ASP A 116 -15.87 3.27 11.43
C ASP A 116 -15.32 4.06 10.23
N THR A 117 -16.11 4.19 9.19
CA THR A 117 -15.74 4.93 7.96
C THR A 117 -15.58 6.43 8.17
N THR A 118 -16.14 6.99 9.25
CA THR A 118 -16.08 8.42 9.58
C THR A 118 -14.84 8.77 10.41
N LEU A 119 -14.25 7.78 11.07
CA LEU A 119 -13.05 7.92 11.90
C LEU A 119 -11.79 8.09 11.04
N SER A 120 -11.17 9.27 11.10
CA SER A 120 -9.94 9.59 10.35
C SER A 120 -9.01 10.50 11.15
N ASP A 121 -7.71 10.43 10.85
CA ASP A 121 -6.72 11.42 11.28
C ASP A 121 -6.60 12.61 10.31
N GLN A 122 -7.30 12.57 9.17
CA GLN A 122 -7.25 13.60 8.15
C GLN A 122 -8.17 14.78 8.47
N PRO A 123 -7.73 16.03 8.24
CA PRO A 123 -8.57 17.21 8.40
C PRO A 123 -9.56 17.36 7.23
N VAL A 124 -10.45 18.35 7.35
CA VAL A 124 -11.19 18.86 6.19
C VAL A 124 -10.23 19.68 5.33
N GLY A 125 -10.25 19.46 4.01
CA GLY A 125 -9.39 20.20 3.10
C GLY A 125 -9.63 19.87 1.63
N PRO A 126 -8.96 20.60 0.72
CA PRO A 126 -9.23 20.55 -0.71
C PRO A 126 -8.64 19.31 -1.41
N TYR A 127 -7.71 18.61 -0.77
CA TYR A 127 -7.06 17.47 -1.40
C TYR A 127 -7.96 16.23 -1.34
N PRO A 128 -8.00 15.39 -2.38
CA PRO A 128 -8.94 14.26 -2.47
C PRO A 128 -8.75 13.16 -1.41
N HIS A 129 -7.59 13.11 -0.74
CA HIS A 129 -7.33 12.19 0.38
C HIS A 129 -7.81 12.72 1.74
N GLN A 130 -8.17 14.00 1.81
CA GLN A 130 -8.74 14.67 2.98
C GLN A 130 -10.27 14.59 2.92
N LYS A 131 -10.92 15.05 3.99
CA LYS A 131 -12.39 15.15 4.01
C LYS A 131 -12.82 16.43 3.27
N ALA A 132 -13.81 16.32 2.39
CA ALA A 132 -14.42 17.49 1.76
C ALA A 132 -15.28 18.31 2.75
N LYS A 133 -15.82 17.65 3.78
CA LYS A 133 -16.67 18.22 4.84
C LYS A 133 -16.58 17.38 6.11
N ASN A 134 -17.03 17.95 7.23
CA ASN A 134 -17.23 17.16 8.45
C ASN A 134 -18.31 16.10 8.20
N VAL A 135 -18.09 14.92 8.76
CA VAL A 135 -19.02 13.78 8.69
C VAL A 135 -19.00 13.05 10.03
N SER A 136 -20.17 12.62 10.46
CA SER A 136 -20.44 11.82 11.65
C SER A 136 -21.15 10.52 11.25
N HIS A 137 -21.40 9.65 12.23
CA HIS A 137 -22.21 8.45 12.05
C HIS A 137 -23.56 8.80 11.43
N GLY A 138 -23.97 8.02 10.42
CA GLY A 138 -25.16 8.28 9.62
C GLY A 138 -24.95 9.25 8.44
N ASP A 139 -23.91 10.08 8.39
CA ASP A 139 -23.70 10.98 7.24
C ASP A 139 -23.14 10.24 6.02
N ILE A 140 -22.33 9.21 6.26
CA ILE A 140 -21.82 8.31 5.22
C ILE A 140 -22.86 7.22 4.97
N LYS A 141 -23.39 7.16 3.75
CA LYS A 141 -24.47 6.22 3.38
C LYS A 141 -23.95 4.97 2.68
N ALA A 142 -22.84 5.10 1.98
CA ALA A 142 -22.28 4.02 1.18
C ALA A 142 -20.77 4.21 0.98
N VAL A 143 -20.13 3.21 0.40
CA VAL A 143 -18.80 3.28 -0.15
C VAL A 143 -18.82 2.93 -1.64
N ARG A 144 -17.97 3.58 -2.43
CA ARG A 144 -17.63 3.17 -3.81
C ARG A 144 -16.33 2.39 -3.77
N ILE A 145 -16.27 1.26 -4.47
CA ILE A 145 -15.08 0.41 -4.60
C ILE A 145 -14.62 0.47 -6.05
N ILE A 146 -13.35 0.78 -6.28
CA ILE A 146 -12.80 1.06 -7.61
C ILE A 146 -11.59 0.17 -7.86
N GLN A 147 -11.56 -0.52 -8.99
CA GLN A 147 -10.44 -1.33 -9.47
C GLN A 147 -9.54 -0.50 -10.38
N GLY A 148 -8.23 -0.61 -10.19
CA GLY A 148 -7.22 -0.05 -11.10
C GLY A 148 -7.03 -0.94 -12.32
N TYR A 149 -6.98 -0.34 -13.51
CA TYR A 149 -6.64 -1.08 -14.73
C TYR A 149 -5.20 -0.77 -15.11
N GLN A 150 -4.43 -1.83 -15.39
CA GLN A 150 -3.07 -1.68 -15.87
C GLN A 150 -3.08 -1.04 -17.26
N CYS A 151 -2.26 -0.02 -17.46
CA CYS A 151 -2.09 0.60 -18.76
C CYS A 151 -1.27 -0.34 -19.66
N VAL A 152 -1.92 -0.96 -20.66
CA VAL A 152 -1.29 -1.88 -21.62
C VAL A 152 -1.69 -1.43 -23.02
N GLU A 153 -0.74 -0.81 -23.71
CA GLU A 153 -0.97 -0.11 -24.99
C GLU A 153 0.00 -0.67 -26.04
N PRO A 154 -0.31 -1.85 -26.64
CA PRO A 154 0.61 -2.54 -27.53
C PRO A 154 0.80 -1.80 -28.87
N ASP A 155 -0.23 -1.06 -29.31
CA ASP A 155 -0.17 -0.25 -30.53
C ASP A 155 0.27 1.18 -30.20
N SER A 156 1.53 1.48 -30.49
CA SER A 156 2.12 2.80 -30.25
C SER A 156 1.51 3.92 -31.11
N THR A 157 0.78 3.59 -32.18
CA THR A 157 0.06 4.59 -32.98
C THR A 157 -1.23 5.08 -32.31
N ARG A 158 -1.72 4.33 -31.31
CA ARG A 158 -2.98 4.57 -30.59
C ARG A 158 -2.80 5.20 -29.21
N PHE A 159 -1.57 5.27 -28.69
CA PHE A 159 -1.28 5.80 -27.36
C PHE A 159 -0.20 6.88 -27.37
N ARG A 160 -0.42 7.94 -26.60
CA ARG A 160 0.54 9.04 -26.47
C ARG A 160 0.59 9.59 -25.04
N VAL A 161 1.78 9.54 -24.44
CA VAL A 161 2.07 10.22 -23.16
C VAL A 161 2.15 11.73 -23.37
N GLY A 162 1.64 12.51 -22.43
CA GLY A 162 1.68 13.98 -22.44
C GLY A 162 0.67 14.64 -23.38
N ALA A 163 -0.30 13.90 -23.94
CA ALA A 163 -1.34 14.47 -24.79
C ALA A 163 -2.15 15.58 -24.10
N GLY A 164 -2.33 15.47 -22.77
CA GLY A 164 -2.99 16.46 -21.93
C GLY A 164 -2.02 17.30 -21.10
N ALA A 165 -0.78 17.55 -21.55
CA ALA A 165 0.21 18.30 -20.77
C ALA A 165 -0.26 19.73 -20.43
N HIS A 166 -1.18 20.27 -21.22
CA HIS A 166 -1.85 21.56 -21.01
C HIS A 166 -3.03 21.50 -20.00
N LEU A 167 -3.34 20.32 -19.47
CA LEU A 167 -4.43 20.08 -18.52
C LEU A 167 -3.88 19.78 -17.12
N LEU A 168 -4.75 19.41 -16.18
CA LEU A 168 -4.42 19.15 -14.76
C LEU A 168 -3.35 18.06 -14.54
N GLY A 169 -3.23 17.10 -15.47
CA GLY A 169 -2.29 15.99 -15.35
C GLY A 169 -0.83 16.34 -15.64
N GLY A 170 -0.56 17.43 -16.36
CA GLY A 170 0.79 17.79 -16.79
C GLY A 170 1.49 16.65 -17.55
N GLU A 171 2.78 16.41 -17.26
CA GLU A 171 3.57 15.33 -17.86
C GLU A 171 3.03 13.92 -17.59
N ARG A 172 2.19 13.75 -16.56
CA ARG A 172 1.59 12.46 -16.18
C ARG A 172 0.28 12.16 -16.92
N SER A 173 -0.19 13.08 -17.74
CA SER A 173 -1.34 12.86 -18.62
C SER A 173 -0.99 11.92 -19.78
N SER A 174 -2.02 11.41 -20.47
CA SER A 174 -1.86 10.62 -21.69
C SER A 174 -3.12 10.73 -22.55
N SER A 175 -3.14 10.07 -23.71
CA SER A 175 -4.33 9.93 -24.56
C SER A 175 -5.53 9.34 -23.83
N ASN A 176 -5.31 8.59 -22.74
CA ASN A 176 -6.38 7.98 -21.95
C ASN A 176 -7.02 8.94 -20.93
N SER A 177 -6.31 10.00 -20.50
CA SER A 177 -6.77 10.88 -19.42
C SER A 177 -6.01 12.21 -19.43
N GLY A 178 -6.75 13.32 -19.31
CA GLY A 178 -6.20 14.66 -19.08
C GLY A 178 -5.72 14.93 -17.65
N THR A 179 -5.80 13.94 -16.77
CA THR A 179 -5.38 14.02 -15.36
C THR A 179 -4.24 13.02 -15.08
N ALA A 180 -3.69 13.04 -13.87
CA ALA A 180 -2.73 12.02 -13.42
C ALA A 180 -3.39 10.67 -13.07
N PHE A 181 -4.73 10.57 -13.11
CA PHE A 181 -5.44 9.32 -12.87
C PHE A 181 -5.49 8.47 -14.15
N GLN A 182 -4.82 7.32 -14.10
CA GLN A 182 -4.95 6.26 -15.12
C GLN A 182 -6.32 5.58 -15.07
N GLN A 183 -6.58 4.75 -16.11
CA GLN A 183 -7.81 3.97 -16.32
C GLN A 183 -8.18 3.15 -15.07
N ARG A 184 -9.47 3.13 -14.78
CA ARG A 184 -10.07 2.45 -13.62
C ARG A 184 -11.55 2.21 -13.88
N GLY A 185 -12.12 1.24 -13.17
CA GLY A 185 -13.54 0.93 -13.23
C GLY A 185 -14.11 0.67 -11.84
N ILE A 186 -15.43 0.71 -11.73
CA ILE A 186 -16.13 0.47 -10.47
C ILE A 186 -16.25 -1.04 -10.27
N ILE A 187 -15.77 -1.55 -9.13
CA ILE A 187 -16.07 -2.92 -8.67
C ILE A 187 -17.53 -2.97 -8.23
N GLY A 188 -17.92 -2.00 -7.40
CA GLY A 188 -19.28 -1.93 -6.89
C GLY A 188 -19.45 -0.86 -5.83
N TYR A 189 -20.62 -0.89 -5.21
CA TYR A 189 -20.99 -0.07 -4.06
C TYR A 189 -21.41 -0.98 -2.92
N GLN A 190 -21.13 -0.55 -1.69
CA GLN A 190 -21.64 -1.22 -0.49
C GLN A 190 -22.24 -0.18 0.45
N TYR A 191 -23.36 -0.51 1.09
CA TYR A 191 -23.97 0.38 2.07
C TYR A 191 -23.11 0.51 3.34
N VAL A 192 -23.31 1.60 4.07
CA VAL A 192 -22.66 1.86 5.35
C VAL A 192 -23.73 1.89 6.42
N GLU A 193 -23.46 1.20 7.52
CA GLU A 193 -24.33 1.13 8.69
C GLU A 193 -24.48 2.50 9.36
N SER A 194 -25.52 2.62 10.18
CA SER A 194 -25.78 3.87 10.92
C SER A 194 -24.63 4.26 11.86
N ASP A 195 -23.88 3.29 12.40
CA ASP A 195 -22.68 3.49 13.24
C ASP A 195 -21.40 3.76 12.42
N GLY A 196 -21.52 3.91 11.10
CA GLY A 196 -20.41 4.14 10.19
C GLY A 196 -19.62 2.87 9.82
N SER A 197 -19.99 1.70 10.31
CA SER A 197 -19.34 0.44 9.95
C SER A 197 -19.78 -0.07 8.57
N THR A 198 -18.96 -0.86 7.90
CA THR A 198 -19.31 -1.47 6.60
C THR A 198 -18.45 -2.70 6.34
N VAL A 199 -19.04 -3.71 5.69
CA VAL A 199 -18.39 -4.95 5.31
C VAL A 199 -18.85 -5.38 3.92
N THR A 200 -17.95 -5.97 3.12
CA THR A 200 -18.33 -6.46 1.78
C THR A 200 -17.48 -7.64 1.32
N SER A 201 -18.04 -8.40 0.40
CA SER A 201 -17.34 -9.38 -0.43
C SER A 201 -17.07 -8.77 -1.80
N GLN A 202 -15.86 -8.98 -2.33
CA GLN A 202 -15.46 -8.45 -3.63
C GLN A 202 -14.43 -9.35 -4.32
N LEU A 203 -14.01 -8.96 -5.53
CA LEU A 203 -12.89 -9.56 -6.23
C LEU A 203 -11.60 -9.54 -5.37
N SER A 204 -10.85 -10.63 -5.43
CA SER A 204 -9.51 -10.78 -4.86
C SER A 204 -8.44 -10.80 -5.95
N ASP A 205 -7.16 -10.73 -5.58
CA ASP A 205 -5.99 -10.70 -6.47
C ASP A 205 -6.05 -9.60 -7.56
N VAL A 206 -6.80 -8.51 -7.28
CA VAL A 206 -6.90 -7.31 -8.12
C VAL A 206 -6.56 -6.04 -7.32
N PRO A 207 -5.95 -5.01 -7.95
CA PRO A 207 -5.67 -3.74 -7.28
C PRO A 207 -6.95 -2.91 -7.13
N TYR A 208 -7.29 -2.50 -5.91
CA TYR A 208 -8.50 -1.70 -5.67
C TYR A 208 -8.31 -0.63 -4.59
N TYR A 209 -9.26 0.30 -4.51
CA TYR A 209 -9.39 1.27 -3.43
C TYR A 209 -10.85 1.66 -3.21
N MET A 210 -11.11 2.56 -2.27
CA MET A 210 -12.47 2.94 -1.88
C MET A 210 -12.66 4.45 -1.63
N GLN A 211 -13.92 4.86 -1.66
CA GLN A 211 -14.38 6.22 -1.36
C GLN A 211 -15.58 6.14 -0.41
N ILE A 212 -15.59 6.94 0.65
CA ILE A 212 -16.76 7.09 1.54
C ILE A 212 -17.73 8.11 0.94
N LEU A 213 -19.01 7.77 0.88
CA LEU A 213 -20.02 8.53 0.13
C LEU A 213 -21.08 9.13 1.04
N ASP A 214 -21.45 10.37 0.75
CA ASP A 214 -22.58 11.03 1.41
C ASP A 214 -23.94 10.58 0.88
N ASP A 215 -25.01 11.23 1.36
CA ASP A 215 -26.40 11.04 0.96
C ASP A 215 -26.70 11.33 -0.51
N LYS A 216 -25.79 12.04 -1.20
CA LYS A 216 -25.86 12.33 -2.63
C LYS A 216 -24.99 11.40 -3.47
N GLY A 217 -24.38 10.39 -2.85
CA GLY A 217 -23.51 9.43 -3.55
C GLY A 217 -22.15 10.01 -3.99
N MET A 218 -21.75 11.15 -3.40
CA MET A 218 -20.49 11.82 -3.72
C MET A 218 -19.39 11.45 -2.73
N SER A 219 -18.16 11.30 -3.23
CA SER A 219 -17.01 10.98 -2.40
C SER A 219 -16.67 12.13 -1.45
N VAL A 220 -16.74 11.88 -0.14
CA VAL A 220 -16.27 12.83 0.88
C VAL A 220 -14.76 12.69 1.11
N GLN A 221 -14.22 11.48 1.02
CA GLN A 221 -12.79 11.19 1.18
C GLN A 221 -12.41 9.97 0.33
N THR A 222 -11.27 10.04 -0.36
CA THR A 222 -10.75 8.93 -1.19
C THR A 222 -9.47 8.33 -0.59
N ALA A 223 -9.43 7.01 -0.41
CA ALA A 223 -8.22 6.30 -0.01
C ALA A 223 -7.29 6.09 -1.23
N LEU A 224 -6.36 7.01 -1.47
CA LEU A 224 -5.46 6.96 -2.64
C LEU A 224 -4.27 5.99 -2.43
N THR A 225 -4.54 4.69 -2.50
CA THR A 225 -3.55 3.61 -2.43
C THR A 225 -4.06 2.39 -3.20
N TRP A 226 -3.23 1.39 -3.48
CA TRP A 226 -3.68 0.12 -4.06
C TRP A 226 -3.72 -0.96 -2.99
N ALA A 227 -4.93 -1.30 -2.56
CA ALA A 227 -5.18 -2.47 -1.74
C ALA A 227 -5.33 -3.72 -2.62
N TYR A 228 -5.11 -4.88 -2.01
CA TYR A 228 -5.37 -6.19 -2.61
C TYR A 228 -5.79 -7.16 -1.50
N LEU A 229 -6.66 -8.10 -1.86
CA LEU A 229 -7.05 -9.23 -1.01
C LEU A 229 -6.55 -10.51 -1.68
N ARG A 230 -6.12 -11.50 -0.88
CA ARG A 230 -5.86 -12.85 -1.40
C ARG A 230 -7.16 -13.66 -1.42
N PRO A 231 -7.26 -14.77 -2.18
CA PRO A 231 -8.45 -15.60 -2.21
C PRO A 231 -8.84 -16.04 -0.79
N TYR A 232 -10.14 -15.98 -0.48
CA TYR A 232 -10.73 -16.29 0.83
C TYR A 232 -10.28 -15.39 2.01
N HIS A 233 -9.34 -14.47 1.81
CA HIS A 233 -8.87 -13.61 2.91
C HIS A 233 -9.88 -12.51 3.23
N GLY A 234 -10.01 -12.21 4.52
CA GLY A 234 -10.65 -11.03 5.06
C GLY A 234 -9.62 -10.00 5.54
N ARG A 235 -9.92 -8.70 5.38
CA ARG A 235 -9.09 -7.61 5.96
C ARG A 235 -9.90 -6.65 6.81
N ILE A 236 -9.37 -6.29 7.97
CA ILE A 236 -10.01 -5.37 8.92
C ILE A 236 -9.27 -4.04 9.03
N CYS A 237 -10.00 -2.96 9.31
CA CYS A 237 -9.42 -1.69 9.79
C CYS A 237 -10.34 -0.97 10.78
N SER A 238 -9.76 -0.30 11.78
CA SER A 238 -10.55 0.50 12.73
C SER A 238 -11.26 1.70 12.10
N GLY A 239 -10.70 2.31 11.05
CA GLY A 239 -11.30 3.49 10.42
C GLY A 239 -10.52 4.01 9.20
N CYS A 240 -11.10 5.01 8.52
CA CYS A 240 -10.55 5.61 7.30
C CYS A 240 -9.26 6.40 7.56
N HIS A 241 -8.10 5.77 7.34
CA HIS A 241 -6.79 6.36 7.64
C HIS A 241 -6.64 6.79 9.12
N TYR A 242 -7.30 6.09 10.04
CA TYR A 242 -7.19 6.41 11.47
C TYR A 242 -5.77 6.16 12.04
N GLY A 243 -5.01 5.24 11.43
CA GLY A 243 -3.67 4.87 11.87
C GLY A 243 -3.54 3.49 12.54
N SER A 244 -4.60 2.68 12.57
CA SER A 244 -4.60 1.30 13.11
C SER A 244 -3.64 0.35 12.39
N TYR A 245 -3.46 0.57 11.09
CA TYR A 245 -2.46 -0.13 10.26
C TYR A 245 -1.13 0.62 10.15
N ARG A 246 -0.92 1.68 10.94
CA ARG A 246 0.29 2.50 10.89
C ARG A 246 1.00 2.67 12.23
N GLY A 247 0.42 3.45 13.14
CA GLY A 247 1.14 3.94 14.33
C GLY A 247 0.25 4.06 15.56
N ARG A 248 -0.98 3.55 15.49
CA ARG A 248 -1.93 3.51 16.60
C ARG A 248 -2.37 2.07 16.80
N ALA A 249 -2.62 1.70 18.06
CA ALA A 249 -3.33 0.47 18.35
C ALA A 249 -4.74 0.50 17.75
N PHE A 250 -5.31 -0.68 17.51
CA PHE A 250 -6.71 -0.80 17.12
C PHE A 250 -7.61 -0.21 18.22
N LYS A 251 -8.57 0.62 17.82
CA LYS A 251 -9.60 1.11 18.75
C LYS A 251 -10.58 -0.03 19.00
N ASN A 252 -10.98 -0.22 20.27
CA ASN A 252 -12.05 -1.14 20.63
C ASN A 252 -13.38 -0.55 20.15
N ILE A 253 -14.01 -1.19 19.16
CA ILE A 253 -15.28 -0.75 18.53
C ILE A 253 -16.15 -1.99 18.37
N HIS A 254 -17.36 -1.96 18.92
CA HIS A 254 -18.41 -2.94 18.61
C HIS A 254 -19.22 -2.39 17.44
N ALA A 255 -19.05 -2.99 16.26
CA ALA A 255 -19.58 -2.48 14.99
C ALA A 255 -20.68 -3.39 14.43
N ASN A 256 -21.76 -2.79 13.92
CA ASN A 256 -22.88 -3.52 13.31
C ASN A 256 -22.45 -4.39 12.11
N GLY A 257 -21.51 -3.90 11.31
CA GLY A 257 -20.96 -4.62 10.15
C GLY A 257 -20.25 -5.94 10.51
N VAL A 258 -19.95 -6.20 11.78
CA VAL A 258 -19.39 -7.49 12.22
C VAL A 258 -20.44 -8.61 12.18
N VAL A 259 -21.73 -8.27 12.34
CA VAL A 259 -22.83 -9.24 12.44
C VAL A 259 -23.33 -9.72 11.06
N GLN A 260 -22.96 -9.02 9.98
CA GLN A 260 -23.49 -9.27 8.63
C GLN A 260 -22.71 -10.27 7.78
N LEU A 261 -21.56 -10.75 8.25
CA LEU A 261 -20.83 -11.85 7.61
C LEU A 261 -21.43 -13.19 8.03
N VAL A 262 -22.67 -13.44 7.61
CA VAL A 262 -23.24 -14.80 7.55
C VAL A 262 -23.42 -15.11 6.07
N VAL A 263 -22.49 -15.87 5.50
CA VAL A 263 -22.60 -16.47 4.18
C VAL A 263 -22.81 -17.96 4.37
#